data_AF-A0A0F2PQ95-F1
#
_entry.id   AF-A0A0F2PQ95-F1
#
_cell.length_a   1.000
_cell.length_b   1.000
_cell.length_c   1.000
_cell.angle_alpha   90.00
_cell.angle_beta   90.00
_cell.angle_gamma   90.00
#
_symmetry.space_group_name_H-M   'P 1'
#
loop_
_entity.id
_entity.type
_entity.pdbx_description
1 polymer ?
#
loop_
_entity_poly.entity_id
_entity_poly.type
_entity_poly.pdbx_seq_one_letter_code
_entity_poly.pdbx_strand_id
1 'polypeptide(L)'
;MAAELLDKIVSMIIQNLRLSKHTQIIELIKKSEYVMEWRYHDNWNGGIDFYDLVFQLNFDDYFGIYDNKETYQEIVETALHSFYRDESDVIQHVLFVAKIEHFVDWEALDATESKQTILEKLEHEKEVLTKVGTGVLRIQDINEQYKTEHQYLCSLLKKICLTNPNKYEDLWDFYNDYNEKKLTTYQSRRTYIKDLYSEIISIVTNSKVQDNSLSVYIPIGWEKVDNAIIRMKEVLVSASITEDYQSVGMYGREVLITLAQLVFDKDKHPSADGTDIGKADSKRMLEAYINYCLKHRDNPRELKFAKTAIDFSNELTHNRTATSLDAELCYSAVTTTVNIIRIISQNNKTRC
;
A
#
# COMPACT_ATOMS: atom_id res chain seq x y z
N MET A 1 -34.25 14.70 8.85
CA MET A 1 -34.14 13.36 9.48
C MET A 1 -33.19 13.31 10.70
N ALA A 2 -33.56 12.62 11.79
CA ALA A 2 -32.69 12.43 12.98
C ALA A 2 -31.68 11.28 12.79
N ALA A 3 -30.46 11.39 13.33
CA ALA A 3 -29.39 10.39 13.19
C ALA A 3 -29.80 8.96 13.62
N GLU A 4 -30.59 8.84 14.69
CA GLU A 4 -31.08 7.54 15.18
C GLU A 4 -32.02 6.84 14.17
N LEU A 5 -32.74 7.60 13.34
CA LEU A 5 -33.59 7.03 12.29
C LEU A 5 -32.74 6.50 11.12
N LEU A 6 -31.68 7.21 10.75
CA LEU A 6 -30.74 6.78 9.71
C LEU A 6 -30.11 5.42 10.05
N ASP A 7 -29.65 5.25 11.29
CA ASP A 7 -29.07 3.97 11.75
C ASP A 7 -30.07 2.81 11.65
N LYS A 8 -31.35 3.06 12.00
CA LYS A 8 -32.42 2.07 11.87
C LYS A 8 -32.69 1.71 10.41
N ILE A 9 -32.71 2.71 9.52
CA ILE A 9 -32.87 2.50 8.07
C ILE A 9 -31.73 1.63 7.53
N VAL A 10 -30.47 1.98 7.80
CA VAL A 10 -29.30 1.21 7.33
C VAL A 10 -29.33 -0.22 7.90
N SER A 11 -29.69 -0.39 9.17
CA SER A 11 -29.83 -1.73 9.77
C SER A 11 -30.91 -2.57 9.06
N MET A 12 -32.02 -1.97 8.65
CA MET A 12 -33.08 -2.67 7.92
C MET A 12 -32.68 -2.99 6.48
N ILE A 13 -31.94 -2.11 5.80
CA ILE A 13 -31.31 -2.40 4.49
C ILE A 13 -30.44 -3.66 4.61
N ILE A 14 -29.54 -3.72 5.60
CA ILE A 14 -28.66 -4.88 5.81
C ILE A 14 -29.47 -6.17 6.01
N GLN A 15 -30.56 -6.10 6.79
CA GLN A 15 -31.41 -7.27 7.02
C GLN A 15 -32.11 -7.72 5.73
N ASN A 16 -32.60 -6.80 4.90
CA ASN A 16 -33.19 -7.10 3.60
C ASN A 16 -32.17 -7.75 2.66
N LEU A 17 -30.99 -7.12 2.50
CA LEU A 17 -29.90 -7.65 1.68
C LEU A 17 -29.45 -9.05 2.12
N ARG A 18 -29.52 -9.34 3.43
CA ARG A 18 -29.18 -10.65 3.99
C ARG A 18 -30.19 -11.72 3.57
N LEU A 19 -31.48 -11.40 3.53
CA LEU A 19 -32.52 -12.30 3.03
C LEU A 19 -32.34 -12.58 1.52
N SER A 20 -31.87 -11.58 0.77
CA SER A 20 -31.56 -11.68 -0.66
C SER A 20 -30.15 -12.21 -0.97
N LYS A 21 -29.36 -12.59 0.05
CA LYS A 21 -28.00 -13.16 -0.06
C LYS A 21 -26.95 -12.26 -0.72
N HIS A 22 -27.07 -10.94 -0.62
CA HIS A 22 -26.07 -9.99 -1.13
C HIS A 22 -24.92 -9.73 -0.15
N THR A 23 -24.15 -10.77 0.18
CA THR A 23 -23.10 -10.71 1.23
C THR A 23 -22.05 -9.63 0.98
N GLN A 24 -21.58 -9.48 -0.27
CA GLN A 24 -20.56 -8.50 -0.63
C GLN A 24 -21.02 -7.05 -0.39
N ILE A 25 -22.27 -6.71 -0.74
CA ILE A 25 -22.84 -5.38 -0.51
C ILE A 25 -22.98 -5.09 1.00
N ILE A 26 -23.36 -6.11 1.79
CA ILE A 26 -23.45 -5.97 3.26
C ILE A 26 -22.08 -5.66 3.86
N GLU A 27 -21.01 -6.29 3.37
CA GLU A 27 -19.65 -6.04 3.85
C GLU A 27 -19.20 -4.61 3.53
N LEU A 28 -19.52 -4.11 2.32
CA LEU A 28 -19.23 -2.73 1.92
C LEU A 28 -19.96 -1.72 2.80
N ILE A 29 -21.27 -1.89 3.00
CA ILE A 29 -22.07 -1.01 3.87
C ILE A 29 -21.53 -0.97 5.30
N LYS A 30 -21.06 -2.11 5.82
CA LYS A 30 -20.48 -2.18 7.17
C LYS A 30 -19.11 -1.50 7.29
N LYS A 31 -18.34 -1.45 6.20
CA LYS A 31 -17.04 -0.79 6.15
C LYS A 31 -17.15 0.71 5.87
N SER A 32 -18.26 1.17 5.28
CA SER A 32 -18.48 2.58 4.98
C SER A 32 -18.91 3.39 6.19
N GLU A 33 -18.53 4.67 6.19
CA GLU A 33 -19.28 5.70 6.90
C GLU A 33 -20.51 6.06 6.05
N TYR A 34 -21.62 6.44 6.67
CA TYR A 34 -22.83 6.82 5.94
C TYR A 34 -23.48 8.09 6.47
N VAL A 35 -23.99 8.89 5.54
CA VAL A 35 -24.59 10.19 5.82
C VAL A 35 -25.81 10.42 4.93
N MET A 36 -26.69 11.31 5.38
CA MET A 36 -27.75 11.85 4.54
C MET A 36 -27.31 13.19 3.97
N GLU A 37 -27.28 13.33 2.65
CA GLU A 37 -26.96 14.57 1.97
C GLU A 37 -28.23 15.22 1.42
N TRP A 38 -28.49 16.47 1.81
CA TRP A 38 -29.61 17.23 1.26
C TRP A 38 -29.33 17.59 -0.20
N ARG A 39 -30.35 17.42 -1.05
CA ARG A 39 -30.27 17.69 -2.49
C ARG A 39 -30.96 19.00 -2.86
N TYR A 40 -32.26 19.05 -2.67
CA TYR A 40 -33.10 20.20 -2.99
C TYR A 40 -34.45 20.08 -2.28
N HIS A 41 -35.20 21.19 -2.28
CA HIS A 41 -36.57 21.27 -1.78
C HIS A 41 -37.54 21.50 -2.94
N ASP A 42 -38.62 20.72 -3.00
CA ASP A 42 -39.74 20.96 -3.91
C ASP A 42 -40.92 21.59 -3.15
N ASN A 43 -41.41 22.73 -3.63
CA ASN A 43 -42.50 23.48 -2.99
C ASN A 43 -43.90 22.89 -3.28
N TRP A 44 -44.00 21.76 -3.97
CA TRP A 44 -45.28 21.09 -4.26
C TRP A 44 -45.91 20.50 -2.97
N ASN A 45 -47.23 20.64 -2.78
CA ASN A 45 -48.04 19.96 -1.73
C ASN A 45 -47.53 20.10 -0.28
N GLY A 46 -47.04 21.27 0.10
CA GLY A 46 -46.62 21.55 1.48
C GLY A 46 -45.13 21.35 1.73
N GLY A 47 -44.34 21.07 0.68
CA GLY A 47 -42.89 21.01 0.73
C GLY A 47 -42.37 19.58 0.87
N ILE A 48 -41.53 19.14 -0.06
CA ILE A 48 -40.84 17.85 -0.01
C ILE A 48 -39.34 18.11 -0.08
N ASP A 49 -38.60 17.67 0.93
CA ASP A 49 -37.15 17.68 0.94
C ASP A 49 -36.62 16.36 0.38
N PHE A 50 -35.68 16.46 -0.57
CA PHE A 50 -35.02 15.32 -1.18
C PHE A 50 -33.60 15.17 -0.63
N TYR A 51 -33.23 13.93 -0.35
CA TYR A 51 -31.92 13.57 0.18
C TYR A 51 -31.35 12.35 -0.53
N ASP A 52 -30.03 12.22 -0.49
CA ASP A 52 -29.32 11.00 -0.86
C ASP A 52 -28.80 10.30 0.39
N LEU A 53 -28.90 8.97 0.40
CA LEU A 53 -28.19 8.13 1.35
C LEU A 53 -26.81 7.80 0.77
N VAL A 54 -25.77 8.37 1.35
CA VAL A 54 -24.41 8.26 0.84
C VAL A 54 -23.59 7.34 1.72
N PHE A 55 -23.05 6.26 1.13
CA PHE A 55 -22.08 5.36 1.75
C PHE A 55 -20.67 5.73 1.27
N GLN A 56 -19.86 6.25 2.17
CA GLN A 56 -18.48 6.67 1.95
C GLN A 56 -17.53 5.49 2.23
N LEU A 57 -16.96 4.94 1.15
CA LEU A 57 -16.02 3.82 1.18
C LEU A 57 -14.58 4.34 1.13
N ASN A 58 -13.63 3.63 1.74
CA ASN A 58 -12.22 3.92 1.45
C ASN A 58 -11.93 3.71 -0.05
N PHE A 59 -10.84 4.30 -0.53
CA PHE A 59 -10.53 4.30 -1.97
C PHE A 59 -10.41 2.88 -2.55
N ASP A 60 -9.80 1.94 -1.83
CA ASP A 60 -9.61 0.56 -2.30
C ASP A 60 -10.95 -0.17 -2.48
N ASP A 61 -11.85 -0.09 -1.48
CA ASP A 61 -13.17 -0.71 -1.51
C ASP A 61 -14.06 -0.04 -2.59
N TYR A 62 -13.97 1.28 -2.76
CA TYR A 62 -14.69 2.00 -3.83
C TYR A 62 -14.19 1.61 -5.22
N PHE A 63 -12.87 1.57 -5.41
CA PHE A 63 -12.26 1.18 -6.68
C PHE A 63 -12.60 -0.26 -7.04
N GLY A 64 -12.59 -1.17 -6.06
CA GLY A 64 -12.95 -2.57 -6.24
C GLY A 64 -14.39 -2.81 -6.73
N ILE A 65 -15.28 -1.82 -6.56
CA ILE A 65 -16.66 -1.89 -7.04
C ILE A 65 -16.95 -0.95 -8.21
N TYR A 66 -15.97 -0.19 -8.71
CA TYR A 66 -16.21 0.93 -9.63
C TYR A 66 -17.05 0.52 -10.85
N ASP A 67 -16.71 -0.62 -11.47
CA ASP A 67 -17.43 -1.14 -12.64
C ASP A 67 -18.84 -1.64 -12.34
N ASN A 68 -19.09 -2.10 -11.11
CA ASN A 68 -20.38 -2.66 -10.67
C ASN A 68 -21.18 -1.69 -9.79
N LYS A 69 -20.69 -0.45 -9.63
CA LYS A 69 -21.19 0.51 -8.64
C LYS A 69 -22.67 0.82 -8.83
N GLU A 70 -23.08 1.12 -10.06
CA GLU A 70 -24.48 1.46 -10.37
C GLU A 70 -25.42 0.29 -10.04
N THR A 71 -25.03 -0.94 -10.38
CA THR A 71 -25.80 -2.14 -10.02
C THR A 71 -25.92 -2.32 -8.50
N TYR A 72 -24.85 -2.05 -7.74
CA TYR A 72 -24.90 -2.16 -6.29
C TYR A 72 -25.79 -1.07 -5.68
N GLN A 73 -25.73 0.16 -6.18
CA GLN A 73 -26.62 1.25 -5.78
C GLN A 73 -28.08 0.86 -6.00
N GLU A 74 -28.44 0.41 -7.21
CA GLU A 74 -29.81 -0.02 -7.54
C GLU A 74 -30.34 -1.13 -6.62
N ILE A 75 -29.49 -2.11 -6.28
CA ILE A 75 -29.87 -3.19 -5.34
C ILE A 75 -30.18 -2.62 -3.95
N VAL A 76 -29.36 -1.68 -3.46
CA VAL A 76 -29.55 -1.06 -2.14
C VAL A 76 -30.75 -0.12 -2.15
N GLU A 77 -30.97 0.67 -3.20
CA GLU A 77 -32.16 1.50 -3.40
C GLU A 77 -33.43 0.64 -3.38
N THR A 78 -33.42 -0.48 -4.11
CA THR A 78 -34.55 -1.42 -4.12
C THR A 78 -34.81 -1.99 -2.72
N ALA A 79 -33.76 -2.35 -1.99
CA ALA A 79 -33.89 -2.81 -0.61
C ALA A 79 -34.47 -1.72 0.31
N LEU A 80 -34.01 -0.48 0.19
CA LEU A 80 -34.52 0.67 0.95
C LEU A 80 -36.02 0.91 0.68
N HIS A 81 -36.40 1.04 -0.60
CA HIS A 81 -37.78 1.34 -0.99
C HIS A 81 -38.77 0.22 -0.68
N SER A 82 -38.29 -0.99 -0.41
CA SER A 82 -39.15 -2.12 0.00
C SER A 82 -39.81 -1.92 1.38
N PHE A 83 -39.24 -1.08 2.25
CA PHE A 83 -39.75 -0.88 3.60
C PHE A 83 -39.82 0.59 4.04
N TYR A 84 -39.08 1.51 3.41
CA TYR A 84 -39.05 2.92 3.78
C TYR A 84 -39.68 3.79 2.70
N ARG A 85 -40.70 4.56 3.11
CA ARG A 85 -41.36 5.56 2.28
C ARG A 85 -41.83 6.70 3.17
N ASP A 86 -41.23 7.86 2.98
CA ASP A 86 -41.63 9.12 3.63
C ASP A 86 -42.16 10.07 2.55
N GLU A 87 -43.18 10.85 2.89
CA GLU A 87 -43.82 11.78 1.94
C GLU A 87 -43.24 13.20 2.02
N SER A 88 -42.49 13.51 3.09
CA SER A 88 -41.92 14.84 3.34
C SER A 88 -40.39 14.84 3.24
N ASP A 89 -39.71 13.83 3.79
CA ASP A 89 -38.24 13.68 3.75
C ASP A 89 -37.88 12.47 2.85
N VAL A 90 -37.87 12.66 1.53
CA VAL A 90 -37.69 11.57 0.56
C VAL A 90 -36.20 11.25 0.37
N ILE A 91 -35.83 9.99 0.58
CA ILE A 91 -34.53 9.46 0.13
C ILE A 91 -34.67 9.07 -1.33
N GLN A 92 -34.01 9.81 -2.23
CA GLN A 92 -34.15 9.66 -3.67
C GLN A 92 -33.17 8.64 -4.25
N HIS A 93 -31.91 8.69 -3.78
CA HIS A 93 -30.84 7.86 -4.29
C HIS A 93 -30.00 7.25 -3.17
N VAL A 94 -29.39 6.11 -3.47
CA VAL A 94 -28.29 5.54 -2.69
C VAL A 94 -27.01 5.65 -3.50
N LEU A 95 -26.00 6.29 -2.92
CA LEU A 95 -24.73 6.51 -3.58
C LEU A 95 -23.61 5.79 -2.83
N PHE A 96 -22.79 5.04 -3.56
CA PHE A 96 -21.46 4.66 -3.10
C PHE A 96 -20.48 5.69 -3.61
N VAL A 97 -19.70 6.30 -2.71
CA VAL A 97 -18.70 7.31 -3.06
C VAL A 97 -17.37 6.98 -2.39
N ALA A 98 -16.28 7.42 -3.01
CA ALA A 98 -14.98 7.38 -2.36
C ALA A 98 -14.94 8.43 -1.24
N LYS A 99 -14.57 7.99 -0.04
CA LYS A 99 -14.25 8.86 1.08
C LYS A 99 -12.97 9.62 0.73
N ILE A 100 -13.02 10.95 0.82
CA ILE A 100 -11.86 11.80 0.61
C ILE A 100 -11.02 11.76 1.89
N GLU A 101 -9.94 10.97 1.87
CA GLU A 101 -8.99 10.84 2.97
C GLU A 101 -7.57 11.18 2.52
N HIS A 102 -6.70 11.50 3.47
CA HIS A 102 -5.28 11.69 3.19
C HIS A 102 -4.58 10.33 3.02
N PHE A 103 -4.16 10.03 1.80
CA PHE A 103 -3.24 8.92 1.53
C PHE A 103 -1.80 9.37 1.80
N VAL A 104 -1.09 8.63 2.65
CA VAL A 104 0.32 8.92 2.94
C VAL A 104 1.18 8.09 1.99
N ASP A 105 1.85 8.76 1.07
CA ASP A 105 2.75 8.11 0.11
C ASP A 105 4.09 7.77 0.79
N TRP A 106 4.13 6.62 1.45
CA TRP A 106 5.33 6.12 2.12
C TRP A 106 6.47 5.80 1.14
N GLU A 107 6.18 5.58 -0.14
CA GLU A 107 7.19 5.29 -1.16
C GLU A 107 7.94 6.55 -1.63
N ALA A 108 7.39 7.75 -1.38
CA ALA A 108 8.06 9.03 -1.66
C ALA A 108 9.25 9.33 -0.73
N LEU A 109 9.43 8.56 0.34
CA LEU A 109 10.52 8.72 1.29
C LEU A 109 11.80 8.02 0.83
N ASP A 110 12.95 8.56 1.26
CA ASP A 110 14.24 7.91 1.04
C ASP A 110 14.33 6.63 1.89
N ALA A 111 15.15 5.65 1.50
CA ALA A 111 15.24 4.34 2.17
C ALA A 111 15.63 4.37 3.66
N THR A 112 16.10 5.52 4.16
CA THR A 112 16.45 5.73 5.58
C THR A 112 15.28 6.23 6.41
N GLU A 113 14.20 6.69 5.78
CA GLU A 113 13.03 7.27 6.44
C GLU A 113 11.85 6.31 6.35
N SER A 114 11.06 6.25 7.42
CA SER A 114 9.91 5.36 7.54
C SER A 114 8.80 6.04 8.33
N LYS A 115 7.64 5.39 8.39
CA LYS A 115 6.56 5.80 9.28
C LYS A 115 7.03 6.01 10.73
N GLN A 116 7.90 5.14 11.22
CA GLN A 116 8.43 5.23 12.57
C GLN A 116 9.34 6.45 12.74
N THR A 117 10.21 6.74 11.78
CA THR A 117 11.11 7.91 11.90
C THR A 117 10.36 9.22 11.85
N ILE A 118 9.28 9.32 11.04
CA ILE A 118 8.42 10.51 11.03
C ILE A 118 7.70 10.69 12.37
N LEU A 119 7.14 9.61 12.94
CA LEU A 119 6.50 9.67 14.27
C LEU A 119 7.49 10.11 15.35
N GLU A 120 8.71 9.57 15.33
CA GLU A 120 9.77 9.96 16.26
C GLU A 120 10.14 11.43 16.14
N LYS A 121 10.27 11.96 14.90
CA LYS A 121 10.55 13.38 14.66
C LYS A 121 9.42 14.29 15.13
N LEU A 122 8.15 13.92 14.86
CA LEU A 122 6.97 14.66 15.33
C LEU A 122 6.91 14.70 16.86
N GLU A 123 7.08 13.55 17.52
CA GLU A 123 7.09 13.47 18.98
C GLU A 123 8.31 14.21 19.58
N HIS A 124 9.47 14.16 18.92
CA HIS A 124 10.63 14.93 19.34
C HIS A 124 10.39 16.43 19.29
N GLU A 125 9.87 16.96 18.18
CA GLU A 125 9.59 18.39 18.02
C GLU A 125 8.55 18.87 19.06
N LYS A 126 7.49 18.07 19.27
CA LYS A 126 6.49 18.27 20.32
C LYS A 126 7.10 18.27 21.73
N GLU A 127 8.05 17.38 22.01
CA GLU A 127 8.76 17.32 23.28
C GLU A 127 9.67 18.55 23.48
N VAL A 128 10.39 18.98 22.43
CA VAL A 128 11.22 20.19 22.46
C VAL A 128 10.38 21.42 22.80
N LEU A 129 9.26 21.65 22.09
CA LEU A 129 8.34 22.74 22.39
C LEU A 129 7.79 22.64 23.82
N THR A 130 7.50 21.44 24.30
CA THR A 130 7.02 21.22 25.67
C THR A 130 8.08 21.59 26.70
N LYS A 131 9.32 21.16 26.49
CA LYS A 131 10.45 21.46 27.39
C LYS A 131 10.78 22.94 27.41
N VAL A 132 10.76 23.61 26.25
CA VAL A 132 10.94 25.07 26.14
C VAL A 132 9.78 25.80 26.82
N GLY A 133 8.54 25.43 26.49
CA GLY A 133 7.34 26.04 27.06
C GLY A 133 7.23 25.86 28.57
N THR A 134 7.89 24.86 29.16
CA THR A 134 7.92 24.62 30.61
C THR A 134 9.21 25.02 31.29
N GLY A 135 10.13 25.68 30.57
CA GLY A 135 11.39 26.20 31.10
C GLY A 135 12.46 25.16 31.41
N VAL A 136 12.28 23.92 30.94
CA VAL A 136 13.25 22.81 31.10
C VAL A 136 14.46 23.00 30.16
N LEU A 137 14.21 23.45 28.94
CA LEU A 137 15.25 23.80 27.96
C LEU A 137 15.29 25.31 27.74
N ARG A 138 16.50 25.85 27.58
CA ARG A 138 16.72 27.25 27.25
C ARG A 138 16.77 27.41 25.74
N ILE A 139 16.02 28.38 25.23
CA ILE A 139 15.90 28.62 23.78
C ILE A 139 17.29 28.86 23.16
N GLN A 140 18.14 29.65 23.80
CA GLN A 140 19.47 30.03 23.28
C GLN A 140 20.35 28.81 22.98
N ASP A 141 20.18 27.72 23.73
CA ASP A 141 21.06 26.56 23.64
C ASP A 141 20.66 25.62 22.49
N ILE A 142 19.39 25.64 22.07
CA ILE A 142 18.82 24.63 21.15
C ILE A 142 18.17 25.21 19.90
N ASN A 143 18.01 26.54 19.77
CA ASN A 143 17.25 27.16 18.68
C ASN A 143 17.76 26.80 17.27
N GLU A 144 19.09 26.78 17.07
CA GLU A 144 19.65 26.43 15.75
C GLU A 144 19.49 24.94 15.41
N GLN A 145 19.54 24.07 16.41
CA GLN A 145 19.24 22.65 16.24
C GLN A 145 17.76 22.47 15.87
N TYR A 146 16.85 23.10 16.63
CA TYR A 146 15.41 23.08 16.37
C TYR A 146 15.09 23.53 14.95
N LYS A 147 15.63 24.68 14.49
CA LYS A 147 15.40 25.19 13.12
C LYS A 147 15.78 24.18 12.05
N THR A 148 16.94 23.53 12.22
CA THR A 148 17.45 22.53 11.27
C THR A 148 16.54 21.30 11.24
N GLU A 149 16.16 20.78 12.40
CA GLU A 149 15.29 19.61 12.53
C GLU A 149 13.87 19.90 12.04
N HIS A 150 13.34 21.09 12.34
CA HIS A 150 12.03 21.55 11.90
C HIS A 150 11.93 21.64 10.38
N GLN A 151 12.91 22.31 9.74
CA GLN A 151 12.96 22.41 8.28
C GLN A 151 13.07 21.03 7.61
N TYR A 152 13.85 20.13 8.21
CA TYR A 152 13.96 18.77 7.71
C TYR A 152 12.64 18.01 7.84
N LEU A 153 11.99 18.06 8.99
CA LEU A 153 10.67 17.45 9.20
C LEU A 153 9.62 18.01 8.23
N CYS A 154 9.56 19.33 8.06
CA CYS A 154 8.70 19.98 7.07
C CYS A 154 8.95 19.47 5.64
N SER A 155 10.23 19.25 5.28
CA SER A 155 10.58 18.69 3.97
C SER A 155 10.10 17.24 3.79
N LEU A 156 10.21 16.40 4.83
CA LEU A 156 9.75 15.01 4.81
C LEU A 156 8.22 14.93 4.72
N LEU A 157 7.51 15.71 5.55
CA LEU A 157 6.05 15.77 5.52
C LEU A 157 5.54 16.21 4.14
N LYS A 158 6.21 17.20 3.52
CA LYS A 158 5.85 17.66 2.19
C LYS A 158 6.00 16.58 1.11
N LYS A 159 7.02 15.71 1.20
CA LYS A 159 7.20 14.58 0.26
C LYS A 159 6.00 13.63 0.28
N ILE A 160 5.40 13.45 1.46
CA ILE A 160 4.25 12.56 1.69
C ILE A 160 2.91 13.29 1.69
N CYS A 161 2.85 14.49 1.09
CA CYS A 161 1.65 15.33 0.97
C CYS A 161 1.01 15.76 2.31
N LEU A 162 1.81 15.85 3.38
CA LEU A 162 1.42 16.39 4.68
C LEU A 162 2.08 17.75 4.92
N THR A 163 1.46 18.56 5.78
CA THR A 163 2.00 19.85 6.23
C THR A 163 2.21 19.80 7.74
N ASN A 164 3.34 20.30 8.23
CA ASN A 164 3.57 20.40 9.67
C ASN A 164 2.57 21.39 10.28
N PRO A 165 1.75 21.01 11.28
CA PRO A 165 0.84 21.95 11.94
C PRO A 165 1.61 23.01 12.75
N ASN A 166 2.85 22.71 13.14
CA ASN A 166 3.74 23.65 13.78
C ASN A 166 4.23 24.69 12.77
N LYS A 167 3.79 25.94 12.96
CA LYS A 167 4.12 27.10 12.11
C LYS A 167 5.37 27.87 12.58
N TYR A 168 6.01 27.47 13.68
CA TYR A 168 7.09 28.24 14.29
C TYR A 168 8.43 27.84 13.67
N GLU A 169 8.96 28.70 12.80
CA GLU A 169 10.28 28.50 12.19
C GLU A 169 11.40 28.47 13.24
N ASP A 170 11.23 29.20 14.35
CA ASP A 170 12.13 29.16 15.49
C ASP A 170 11.40 29.13 16.85
N LEU A 171 12.15 28.89 17.93
CA LEU A 171 11.58 28.77 19.28
C LEU A 171 11.24 30.14 19.90
N TRP A 172 11.78 31.24 19.38
CA TRP A 172 11.40 32.58 19.80
C TRP A 172 10.01 32.95 19.28
N ASP A 173 9.68 32.55 18.04
CA ASP A 173 8.34 32.69 17.48
C ASP A 173 7.31 31.92 18.33
N PHE A 174 7.64 30.69 18.72
CA PHE A 174 6.82 29.92 19.66
C PHE A 174 6.66 30.66 21.00
N TYR A 175 7.76 31.16 21.56
CA TYR A 175 7.76 31.92 22.82
C TYR A 175 6.85 33.15 22.76
N ASN A 176 6.93 33.91 21.67
CA ASN A 176 6.12 35.09 21.45
C ASN A 176 4.63 34.73 21.32
N ASP A 177 4.29 33.73 20.49
CA ASP A 177 2.90 33.34 20.23
C ASP A 177 2.20 32.80 21.50
N TYR A 178 2.85 31.97 22.32
CA TYR A 178 2.18 31.49 23.54
C TYR A 178 2.00 32.59 24.59
N ASN A 179 2.90 33.59 24.63
CA ASN A 179 2.75 34.75 25.49
C ASN A 179 1.59 35.64 25.03
N GLU A 180 1.46 35.89 23.73
CA GLU A 180 0.33 36.62 23.14
C GLU A 180 -1.00 35.92 23.41
N LYS A 181 -1.03 34.59 23.30
CA LYS A 181 -2.19 33.75 23.65
C LYS A 181 -2.48 33.66 25.15
N LYS A 182 -1.65 34.30 26.00
CA LYS A 182 -1.79 34.31 27.46
C LYS A 182 -1.82 32.90 28.06
N LEU A 183 -1.02 31.97 27.52
CA LEU A 183 -0.85 30.62 28.05
C LEU A 183 0.02 30.65 29.32
N THR A 184 -0.50 31.25 30.38
CA THR A 184 0.25 31.61 31.59
C THR A 184 0.74 30.39 32.38
N THR A 185 0.03 29.26 32.32
CA THR A 185 0.39 28.05 33.08
C THR A 185 1.16 27.03 32.23
N TYR A 186 2.00 26.22 32.86
CA TYR A 186 2.63 25.08 32.19
C TYR A 186 1.61 24.08 31.64
N GLN A 187 0.49 23.91 32.34
CA GLN A 187 -0.58 23.03 31.89
C GLN A 187 -1.21 23.54 30.59
N SER A 188 -1.54 24.84 30.51
CA SER A 188 -2.12 25.43 29.29
C SER A 188 -1.20 25.32 28.08
N ARG A 189 0.12 25.45 28.28
CA ARG A 189 1.11 25.29 27.20
C ARG A 189 1.19 23.84 26.72
N ARG A 190 1.21 22.86 27.65
CA ARG A 190 1.20 21.43 27.31
C ARG A 190 -0.05 21.02 26.54
N THR A 191 -1.23 21.50 26.95
CA THR A 191 -2.49 21.24 26.25
C THR A 191 -2.43 21.81 24.83
N TYR A 192 -2.02 23.07 24.68
CA TYR A 192 -1.88 23.68 23.35
C TYR A 192 -0.95 22.89 22.42
N ILE A 193 0.23 22.49 22.91
CA ILE A 193 1.20 21.70 22.12
C ILE A 193 0.64 20.32 21.80
N LYS A 194 -0.04 19.65 22.75
CA LYS A 194 -0.67 18.36 22.50
C LYS A 194 -1.69 18.46 21.37
N ASP A 195 -2.55 19.47 21.42
CA ASP A 195 -3.61 19.68 20.44
C ASP A 195 -3.04 20.08 19.07
N LEU A 196 -1.91 20.81 19.05
CA LEU A 196 -1.20 21.18 17.81
C LEU A 196 -0.76 19.95 17.00
N TYR A 197 -0.33 18.87 17.65
CA TYR A 197 0.19 17.67 16.97
C TYR A 197 -0.79 16.50 16.92
N SER A 198 -1.91 16.54 17.65
CA SER A 198 -2.78 15.36 17.80
C SER A 198 -3.32 14.84 16.48
N GLU A 199 -3.70 15.74 15.57
CA GLU A 199 -4.26 15.39 14.27
C GLU A 199 -3.21 14.74 13.36
N ILE A 200 -2.05 15.39 13.16
CA ILE A 200 -1.00 14.84 12.28
C ILE A 200 -0.45 13.52 12.81
N ILE A 201 -0.28 13.37 14.13
CA ILE A 201 0.15 12.11 14.73
C ILE A 201 -0.91 11.02 14.50
N SER A 202 -2.20 11.36 14.62
CA SER A 202 -3.28 10.42 14.32
C SER A 202 -3.28 9.99 12.86
N ILE A 203 -3.16 10.94 11.92
CA ILE A 203 -3.08 10.65 10.47
C ILE A 203 -1.91 9.71 10.18
N VAL A 204 -0.71 10.06 10.65
CA VAL A 204 0.49 9.23 10.42
C VAL A 204 0.32 7.85 11.06
N THR A 205 -0.15 7.77 12.30
CA THR A 205 -0.34 6.51 13.03
C THR A 205 -1.34 5.59 12.34
N ASN A 206 -2.46 6.13 11.85
CA ASN A 206 -3.54 5.36 11.24
C ASN A 206 -3.33 5.10 9.75
N SER A 207 -2.41 5.83 9.09
CA SER A 207 -2.10 5.59 7.69
C SER A 207 -1.60 4.16 7.48
N LYS A 208 -2.11 3.50 6.43
CA LYS A 208 -1.62 2.19 6.03
C LYS A 208 -0.26 2.38 5.37
N VAL A 209 0.76 1.72 5.90
CA VAL A 209 1.95 1.45 5.08
C VAL A 209 1.49 0.36 4.13
N GLN A 210 1.49 0.63 2.82
CA GLN A 210 1.34 -0.47 1.87
C GLN A 210 2.46 -1.44 2.18
N ASP A 211 2.10 -2.60 2.73
CA ASP A 211 3.01 -3.69 2.95
C ASP A 211 3.31 -4.32 1.58
N ASN A 212 3.95 -3.54 0.72
CA ASN A 212 4.67 -4.05 -0.44
C ASN A 212 6.00 -4.64 0.04
N SER A 213 5.99 -5.45 1.09
CA SER A 213 7.16 -6.26 1.53
C SER A 213 7.65 -7.22 0.44
N LEU A 214 6.94 -7.31 -0.69
CA LEU A 214 7.50 -7.69 -1.96
C LEU A 214 8.49 -6.62 -2.42
N SER A 215 9.75 -6.80 -2.00
CA SER A 215 10.93 -6.02 -2.42
C SER A 215 10.74 -5.45 -3.81
N VAL A 216 10.83 -4.12 -3.95
CA VAL A 216 10.73 -3.46 -5.26
C VAL A 216 11.77 -4.09 -6.18
N TYR A 217 11.30 -4.79 -7.22
CA TYR A 217 12.17 -5.27 -8.28
C TYR A 217 12.70 -4.06 -9.04
N ILE A 218 14.02 -3.83 -8.95
CA ILE A 218 14.69 -2.78 -9.71
C ILE A 218 15.06 -3.37 -11.07
N PRO A 219 14.53 -2.83 -12.19
CA PRO A 219 14.85 -3.32 -13.53
C PRO A 219 16.35 -3.40 -13.77
N ILE A 220 16.80 -4.55 -14.29
CA ILE A 220 18.22 -4.87 -14.40
C ILE A 220 18.83 -4.49 -15.75
N GLY A 221 17.99 -4.08 -16.71
CA GLY A 221 18.37 -3.70 -18.07
C GLY A 221 18.14 -4.80 -19.09
N TRP A 222 17.43 -5.87 -18.72
CA TRP A 222 17.02 -6.95 -19.60
C TRP A 222 15.51 -6.85 -19.82
N GLU A 223 15.10 -5.95 -20.72
CA GLU A 223 13.72 -5.50 -20.89
C GLU A 223 12.68 -6.63 -20.89
N LYS A 224 12.94 -7.75 -21.61
CA LYS A 224 12.02 -8.90 -21.63
C LYS A 224 11.88 -9.59 -20.27
N VAL A 225 12.98 -9.74 -19.54
CA VAL A 225 12.99 -10.33 -18.20
C VAL A 225 12.38 -9.36 -17.20
N ASP A 226 12.72 -8.07 -17.31
CA ASP A 226 12.20 -7.00 -16.46
C ASP A 226 10.67 -6.91 -16.56
N ASN A 227 10.13 -6.86 -17.78
CA ASN A 227 8.69 -6.82 -18.02
C ASN A 227 7.98 -8.09 -17.52
N ALA A 228 8.61 -9.26 -17.66
CA ALA A 228 8.04 -10.51 -17.18
C ALA A 228 7.96 -10.56 -15.64
N ILE A 229 8.95 -10.03 -14.93
CA ILE A 229 8.95 -9.96 -13.46
C ILE A 229 7.95 -8.93 -12.94
N ILE A 230 7.86 -7.77 -13.59
CA ILE A 230 6.85 -6.76 -13.28
C ILE A 230 5.45 -7.38 -13.42
N ARG A 231 5.21 -8.09 -14.53
CA ARG A 231 3.93 -8.78 -14.75
C ARG A 231 3.66 -9.86 -13.70
N MET A 232 4.67 -10.64 -13.31
CA MET A 232 4.55 -11.62 -12.23
C MET A 232 4.19 -10.94 -10.89
N LYS A 233 4.77 -9.77 -10.60
CA LYS A 233 4.46 -8.98 -9.39
C LYS A 233 3.02 -8.48 -9.40
N GLU A 234 2.56 -7.92 -10.52
CA GLU A 234 1.17 -7.45 -10.66
C GLU A 234 0.17 -8.56 -10.36
N VAL A 235 0.41 -9.75 -10.92
CA VAL A 235 -0.44 -10.92 -10.70
C VAL A 235 -0.43 -11.34 -9.23
N LEU A 236 0.73 -11.36 -8.60
CA LEU A 236 0.88 -11.68 -7.17
C LEU A 236 0.13 -10.67 -6.28
N VAL A 237 0.23 -9.37 -6.55
CA VAL A 237 -0.46 -8.33 -5.78
C VAL A 237 -1.99 -8.46 -5.91
N SER A 238 -2.49 -8.89 -7.07
CA SER A 238 -3.92 -9.11 -7.31
C SER A 238 -4.44 -10.48 -6.84
N ALA A 239 -3.57 -11.39 -6.40
CA ALA A 239 -3.94 -12.78 -6.13
C ALA A 239 -4.70 -12.92 -4.80
N SER A 240 -5.84 -13.61 -4.85
CA SER A 240 -6.73 -13.77 -3.68
C SER A 240 -7.18 -15.21 -3.45
N ILE A 241 -7.22 -16.03 -4.50
CA ILE A 241 -7.62 -17.44 -4.45
C ILE A 241 -6.53 -18.37 -4.96
N THR A 242 -6.67 -19.67 -4.69
CA THR A 242 -5.71 -20.73 -5.08
C THR A 242 -5.32 -20.66 -6.55
N GLU A 243 -6.29 -20.42 -7.43
CA GLU A 243 -6.10 -20.31 -8.88
C GLU A 243 -5.23 -19.10 -9.27
N ASP A 244 -5.35 -18.00 -8.53
CA ASP A 244 -4.50 -16.82 -8.72
C ASP A 244 -3.06 -17.11 -8.28
N TYR A 245 -2.89 -17.78 -7.13
CA TYR A 245 -1.56 -18.18 -6.64
C TYR A 245 -0.87 -19.17 -7.58
N GLN A 246 -1.62 -20.09 -8.19
CA GLN A 246 -1.09 -20.96 -9.26
C GLN A 246 -0.65 -20.16 -10.48
N SER A 247 -1.40 -19.12 -10.84
CA SER A 247 -1.06 -18.24 -11.95
C SER A 247 0.27 -17.52 -11.71
N VAL A 248 0.58 -17.11 -10.48
CA VAL A 248 1.91 -16.56 -10.12
C VAL A 248 3.02 -17.55 -10.47
N GLY A 249 2.85 -18.84 -10.14
CA GLY A 249 3.79 -19.91 -10.51
C GLY A 249 3.97 -20.06 -12.02
N MET A 250 2.88 -19.96 -12.79
CA MET A 250 2.94 -19.96 -14.26
C MET A 250 3.80 -18.80 -14.78
N TYR A 251 3.59 -17.57 -14.30
CA TYR A 251 4.41 -16.42 -14.68
C TYR A 251 5.87 -16.58 -14.25
N GLY A 252 6.13 -17.15 -13.07
CA GLY A 252 7.49 -17.47 -12.61
C GLY A 252 8.23 -18.39 -13.56
N ARG A 253 7.56 -19.43 -14.09
CA ARG A 253 8.14 -20.32 -15.09
C ARG A 253 8.48 -19.58 -16.38
N GLU A 254 7.60 -18.71 -16.86
CA GLU A 254 7.84 -17.91 -18.07
C GLU A 254 9.02 -16.94 -17.90
N VAL A 255 9.19 -16.34 -16.71
CA VAL A 255 10.37 -15.54 -16.37
C VAL A 255 11.63 -16.39 -16.47
N LEU A 256 11.65 -17.59 -15.85
CA LEU A 256 12.81 -18.47 -15.88
C LEU A 256 13.17 -18.94 -17.29
N ILE A 257 12.18 -19.24 -18.14
CA ILE A 257 12.40 -19.59 -19.55
C ILE A 257 12.98 -18.40 -20.31
N THR A 258 12.41 -17.21 -20.13
CA THR A 258 12.88 -15.98 -20.78
C THR A 258 14.33 -15.66 -20.38
N LEU A 259 14.64 -15.77 -19.08
CA LEU A 259 15.98 -15.58 -18.55
C LEU A 259 16.96 -16.62 -19.11
N ALA A 260 16.57 -17.89 -19.11
CA ALA A 260 17.39 -18.99 -19.62
C ALA A 260 17.74 -18.79 -21.10
N GLN A 261 16.75 -18.46 -21.93
CA GLN A 261 16.95 -18.20 -23.36
C GLN A 261 17.82 -16.98 -23.62
N LEU A 262 17.84 -16.00 -22.71
CA LEU A 262 18.68 -14.82 -22.84
C LEU A 262 20.16 -15.11 -22.61
N VAL A 263 20.49 -15.99 -21.66
CA VAL A 263 21.89 -16.23 -21.24
C VAL A 263 22.48 -17.53 -21.78
N PHE A 264 21.66 -18.47 -22.21
CA PHE A 264 22.13 -19.77 -22.70
C PHE A 264 22.57 -19.70 -24.17
N ASP A 265 23.77 -20.19 -24.44
CA ASP A 265 24.33 -20.42 -25.76
C ASP A 265 24.67 -21.91 -25.88
N LYS A 266 24.03 -22.62 -26.83
CA LYS A 266 24.18 -24.07 -27.00
C LYS A 266 25.61 -24.47 -27.38
N ASP A 267 26.33 -23.61 -28.09
CA ASP A 267 27.68 -23.91 -28.56
C ASP A 267 28.71 -23.70 -27.44
N LYS A 268 28.40 -22.86 -26.44
CA LYS A 268 29.27 -22.57 -25.31
C LYS A 268 28.93 -23.36 -24.06
N HIS A 269 27.66 -23.64 -23.78
CA HIS A 269 27.20 -24.20 -22.52
C HIS A 269 26.81 -25.68 -22.68
N PRO A 270 27.76 -26.61 -22.50
CA PRO A 270 27.49 -28.03 -22.68
C PRO A 270 26.54 -28.55 -21.60
N SER A 271 25.72 -29.53 -21.97
CA SER A 271 24.93 -30.24 -20.97
C SER A 271 25.82 -31.03 -20.01
N ALA A 272 25.48 -30.99 -18.72
CA ALA A 272 26.20 -31.73 -17.69
C ALA A 272 26.04 -33.26 -17.85
N ASP A 273 24.94 -33.72 -18.45
CA ASP A 273 24.59 -35.12 -18.62
C ASP A 273 24.78 -35.65 -20.05
N GLY A 274 25.28 -34.81 -20.97
CA GLY A 274 25.47 -35.15 -22.38
C GLY A 274 24.19 -35.25 -23.22
N THR A 275 23.02 -34.97 -22.64
CA THR A 275 21.73 -34.94 -23.37
C THR A 275 21.47 -33.54 -23.95
N ASP A 276 20.79 -33.46 -25.09
CA ASP A 276 20.44 -32.18 -25.69
C ASP A 276 19.46 -31.39 -24.80
N ILE A 277 19.75 -30.11 -24.57
CA ILE A 277 18.93 -29.24 -23.72
C ILE A 277 17.80 -28.64 -24.56
N GLY A 278 16.55 -28.89 -24.16
CA GLY A 278 15.36 -28.38 -24.84
C GLY A 278 15.22 -26.85 -24.71
N LYS A 279 14.56 -26.22 -25.70
CA LYS A 279 14.37 -24.75 -25.75
C LYS A 279 13.55 -24.14 -24.61
N ALA A 280 12.82 -24.97 -23.86
CA ALA A 280 12.00 -24.58 -22.71
C ALA A 280 12.48 -25.21 -21.40
N ASP A 281 13.65 -25.87 -21.40
CA ASP A 281 14.24 -26.49 -20.22
C ASP A 281 15.10 -25.47 -19.46
N SER A 282 14.41 -24.49 -18.86
CA SER A 282 15.04 -23.35 -18.19
C SER A 282 16.04 -23.77 -17.12
N LYS A 283 15.72 -24.80 -16.33
CA LYS A 283 16.61 -25.34 -15.29
C LYS A 283 17.94 -25.80 -15.87
N ARG A 284 17.92 -26.71 -16.85
CA ARG A 284 19.17 -27.24 -17.43
C ARG A 284 19.97 -26.16 -18.17
N MET A 285 19.28 -25.24 -18.85
CA MET A 285 19.92 -24.09 -19.51
C MET A 285 20.68 -23.20 -18.52
N LEU A 286 20.04 -22.82 -17.41
CA LEU A 286 20.65 -21.97 -16.38
C LEU A 286 21.77 -22.68 -15.62
N GLU A 287 21.60 -23.97 -15.30
CA GLU A 287 22.66 -24.76 -14.67
C GLU A 287 23.89 -24.89 -15.58
N ALA A 288 23.70 -25.15 -16.88
CA ALA A 288 24.79 -25.22 -17.86
C ALA A 288 25.52 -23.88 -17.98
N TYR A 289 24.77 -22.77 -18.03
CA TYR A 289 25.31 -21.41 -18.01
C TYR A 289 26.18 -21.15 -16.76
N ILE A 290 25.65 -21.41 -15.56
CA ILE A 290 26.38 -21.17 -14.30
C ILE A 290 27.63 -22.05 -14.23
N ASN A 291 27.51 -23.34 -14.53
CA ASN A 291 28.65 -24.26 -14.51
C ASN A 291 29.76 -23.77 -15.44
N TYR A 292 29.42 -23.31 -16.65
CA TYR A 292 30.40 -22.79 -17.59
C TYR A 292 31.06 -21.50 -17.10
N CYS A 293 30.27 -20.53 -16.64
CA CYS A 293 30.76 -19.22 -16.20
C CYS A 293 31.60 -19.31 -14.92
N LEU A 294 31.32 -20.27 -14.04
CA LEU A 294 31.99 -20.41 -12.75
C LEU A 294 33.06 -21.51 -12.71
N LYS A 295 33.28 -22.29 -13.79
CA LYS A 295 34.26 -23.40 -13.83
C LYS A 295 35.70 -23.03 -13.45
N HIS A 296 36.05 -21.76 -13.54
CA HIS A 296 37.40 -21.24 -13.24
C HIS A 296 37.52 -20.65 -11.83
N ARG A 297 36.45 -20.66 -11.03
CA ARG A 297 36.46 -20.22 -9.64
C ARG A 297 36.28 -21.43 -8.73
N ASP A 298 37.11 -21.54 -7.71
CA ASP A 298 36.98 -22.58 -6.68
C ASP A 298 35.93 -22.16 -5.63
N ASN A 299 34.69 -22.02 -6.09
CA ASN A 299 33.59 -21.39 -5.36
C ASN A 299 32.39 -22.35 -5.20
N PRO A 300 32.55 -23.45 -4.44
CA PRO A 300 31.52 -24.49 -4.30
C PRO A 300 30.25 -23.98 -3.60
N ARG A 301 30.35 -22.93 -2.78
CA ARG A 301 29.21 -22.37 -2.04
C ARG A 301 28.29 -21.56 -2.95
N GLU A 302 28.85 -20.70 -3.79
CA GLU A 302 28.12 -19.85 -4.73
C GLU A 302 27.44 -20.68 -5.81
N LEU A 303 28.14 -21.70 -6.33
CA LEU A 303 27.58 -22.66 -7.27
C LEU A 303 26.38 -23.40 -6.65
N LYS A 304 26.52 -23.85 -5.40
CA LYS A 304 25.44 -24.51 -4.67
C LYS A 304 24.25 -23.57 -4.46
N PHE A 305 24.50 -22.35 -4.01
CA PHE A 305 23.46 -21.35 -3.78
C PHE A 305 22.67 -21.04 -5.07
N ALA A 306 23.37 -20.81 -6.18
CA ALA A 306 22.75 -20.53 -7.47
C ALA A 306 21.88 -21.70 -7.97
N LYS A 307 22.37 -22.95 -7.84
CA LYS A 307 21.59 -24.14 -8.20
C LYS A 307 20.36 -24.32 -7.31
N THR A 308 20.51 -24.17 -6.00
CA THR A 308 19.39 -24.25 -5.06
C THR A 308 18.34 -23.16 -5.33
N ALA A 309 18.75 -21.95 -5.71
CA ALA A 309 17.82 -20.89 -6.09
C ALA A 309 17.00 -21.27 -7.34
N ILE A 310 17.65 -21.82 -8.38
CA ILE A 310 16.97 -22.31 -9.59
C ILE A 310 16.00 -23.45 -9.25
N ASP A 311 16.44 -24.42 -8.47
CA ASP A 311 15.64 -25.56 -8.05
C ASP A 311 14.37 -25.11 -7.33
N PHE A 312 14.55 -24.26 -6.32
CA PHE A 312 13.45 -23.76 -5.50
C PHE A 312 12.48 -22.90 -6.35
N SER A 313 13.01 -22.06 -7.24
CA SER A 313 12.19 -21.28 -8.16
C SER A 313 11.35 -22.16 -9.07
N ASN A 314 11.91 -23.26 -9.58
CA ASN A 314 11.23 -24.15 -10.52
C ASN A 314 10.20 -25.06 -9.82
N GLU A 315 10.48 -25.55 -8.61
CA GLU A 315 9.57 -26.40 -7.84
C GLU A 315 8.26 -25.70 -7.52
N LEU A 316 8.33 -24.44 -7.05
CA LEU A 316 7.15 -23.67 -6.66
C LEU A 316 6.20 -23.35 -7.83
N THR A 317 6.66 -23.44 -9.08
CA THR A 317 5.83 -23.20 -10.28
C THR A 317 4.85 -24.33 -10.60
N HIS A 318 4.98 -25.50 -9.95
CA HIS A 318 4.20 -26.70 -10.28
C HIS A 318 3.18 -27.09 -9.19
N ASN A 319 2.99 -26.26 -8.17
CA ASN A 319 2.13 -26.59 -7.03
C ASN A 319 0.63 -26.37 -7.36
N ARG A 320 -0.16 -27.46 -7.38
CA ARG A 320 -1.62 -27.43 -7.63
C ARG A 320 -2.46 -27.07 -6.41
N THR A 321 -1.84 -26.90 -5.25
CA THR A 321 -2.48 -26.47 -3.99
C THR A 321 -1.79 -25.22 -3.45
N ALA A 322 -1.40 -24.31 -4.36
CA ALA A 322 -0.64 -23.12 -4.03
C ALA A 322 -1.39 -22.19 -3.05
N THR A 323 -0.68 -21.74 -2.03
CA THR A 323 -1.12 -20.74 -1.06
C THR A 323 -0.48 -19.38 -1.34
N SER A 324 -0.95 -18.33 -0.67
CA SER A 324 -0.31 -16.99 -0.70
C SER A 324 1.17 -17.07 -0.35
N LEU A 325 1.53 -17.85 0.68
CA LEU A 325 2.93 -18.07 1.06
C LEU A 325 3.74 -18.70 -0.07
N ASP A 326 3.19 -19.71 -0.76
CA ASP A 326 3.88 -20.35 -1.89
C ASP A 326 4.13 -19.38 -3.05
N ALA A 327 3.16 -18.52 -3.34
CA ALA A 327 3.24 -17.53 -4.42
C ALA A 327 4.28 -16.43 -4.11
N GLU A 328 4.32 -15.94 -2.86
CA GLU A 328 5.32 -14.97 -2.41
C GLU A 328 6.74 -15.57 -2.43
N LEU A 329 6.89 -16.80 -1.93
CA LEU A 329 8.15 -17.52 -1.98
C LEU A 329 8.60 -17.77 -3.44
N CYS A 330 7.66 -18.06 -4.34
CA CYS A 330 7.94 -18.24 -5.77
C CYS A 330 8.49 -16.95 -6.38
N TYR A 331 7.82 -15.81 -6.15
CA TYR A 331 8.28 -14.50 -6.63
C TYR A 331 9.66 -14.13 -6.09
N SER A 332 9.91 -14.34 -4.79
CA SER A 332 11.20 -14.09 -4.16
C SER A 332 12.31 -14.97 -4.75
N ALA A 333 12.04 -16.25 -4.95
CA ALA A 333 12.98 -17.22 -5.54
C ALA A 333 13.34 -16.85 -6.98
N VAL A 334 12.34 -16.55 -7.82
CA VAL A 334 12.54 -16.14 -9.22
C VAL A 334 13.36 -14.86 -9.31
N THR A 335 13.01 -13.85 -8.52
CA THR A 335 13.75 -12.57 -8.46
C THR A 335 15.20 -12.77 -8.01
N THR A 336 15.41 -13.63 -7.01
CA THR A 336 16.76 -14.00 -6.55
C THR A 336 17.57 -14.68 -7.65
N THR A 337 16.97 -15.63 -8.36
CA THR A 337 17.60 -16.33 -9.49
C THR A 337 18.03 -15.36 -10.58
N VAL A 338 17.15 -14.43 -10.96
CA VAL A 338 17.44 -13.36 -11.94
C VAL A 338 18.62 -12.51 -11.50
N ASN A 339 18.63 -12.07 -10.23
CA ASN A 339 19.71 -11.26 -9.67
C ASN A 339 21.05 -12.01 -9.65
N ILE A 340 21.06 -13.29 -9.27
CA ILE A 340 22.27 -14.13 -9.30
C ILE A 340 22.82 -14.21 -10.73
N ILE A 341 21.97 -14.49 -11.72
CA ILE A 341 22.38 -14.61 -13.12
C ILE A 341 22.91 -13.27 -13.66
N ARG A 342 22.26 -12.16 -13.31
CA ARG A 342 22.76 -10.81 -13.63
C ARG A 342 24.15 -10.57 -13.06
N ILE A 343 24.37 -10.87 -11.77
CA ILE A 343 25.66 -10.70 -11.10
C ILE A 343 26.74 -11.54 -11.78
N ILE A 344 26.43 -12.79 -12.14
CA ILE A 344 27.35 -13.67 -12.86
C ILE A 344 27.69 -13.09 -14.23
N SER A 345 26.68 -12.63 -14.98
CA SER A 345 26.83 -12.05 -16.31
C SER A 345 27.70 -10.78 -16.30
N GLN A 346 27.43 -9.86 -15.37
CA GLN A 346 28.17 -8.59 -15.27
C GLN A 346 29.64 -8.79 -14.90
N ASN A 347 29.93 -9.73 -13.98
CA ASN A 347 31.29 -9.99 -13.52
C ASN A 347 32.10 -10.90 -14.45
N ASN A 348 31.48 -11.51 -15.45
CA ASN A 348 32.13 -12.46 -16.37
C ASN A 348 31.86 -12.13 -17.85
N LYS A 349 31.62 -10.85 -18.22
CA LYS A 349 31.31 -10.40 -19.61
C LYS A 349 32.27 -10.90 -20.71
N THR A 350 33.49 -11.31 -20.38
CA THR A 350 34.49 -11.85 -21.33
C THR A 350 34.74 -13.36 -21.18
N ARG A 351 34.07 -14.02 -20.22
CA ARG A 351 34.27 -15.43 -19.85
C ARG A 351 33.00 -16.28 -19.89
N CYS A 352 31.85 -15.63 -20.00
CA CYS A 352 30.59 -16.14 -20.53
C CYS A 352 30.45 -15.54 -21.96
#